data_AF-F0STV6-F1
#
_entry.id   AF-F0STV6-F1
#
_cell.length_a   1.000
_cell.length_b   1.000
_cell.length_c   1.000
_cell.angle_alpha   90.00
_cell.angle_beta   90.00
_cell.angle_gamma   90.00
#
_symmetry.space_group_name_H-M   'P 1'
#
loop_
_entity.id
_entity.type
_entity.pdbx_description
1 polymer ?
#
loop_
_entity_poly.entity_id
_entity_poly.type
_entity_poly.pdbx_seq_one_letter_code
_entity_poly.pdbx_strand_id
1 'polypeptide(L)' 'MATTTNKVLRMVFSTQSGSTFSITLPTPREDLTAAEVEVVIELILSNTR' A
#
# COMPACT_ATOMS: atom_id res chain seq x y z
N MET A 1 -21.47 -18.84 12.41
CA MET A 1 -20.45 -18.80 11.34
C MET A 1 -19.98 -17.36 11.25
N ALA A 2 -18.85 -17.02 11.87
CA ALA A 2 -18.33 -15.65 11.81
C ALA A 2 -17.67 -15.46 10.44
N THR A 3 -18.28 -14.64 9.59
CA THR A 3 -17.71 -14.26 8.29
C THR A 3 -16.53 -13.33 8.56
N THR A 4 -15.31 -13.86 8.63
CA THR A 4 -14.10 -13.02 8.76
C THR A 4 -13.87 -12.32 7.43
N THR A 5 -14.35 -11.10 7.29
CA THR A 5 -14.12 -10.27 6.11
C THR A 5 -12.65 -9.85 6.07
N ASN A 6 -11.83 -10.65 5.40
CA ASN A 6 -10.45 -10.27 5.09
C ASN A 6 -10.46 -9.20 4.00
N LYS A 7 -10.49 -7.94 4.42
CA LYS A 7 -10.21 -6.81 3.51
C LYS A 7 -8.75 -6.94 3.08
N VAL A 8 -8.47 -6.80 1.79
CA VAL A 8 -7.11 -6.77 1.25
C VAL A 8 -6.98 -5.49 0.45
N LEU A 9 -6.03 -4.65 0.83
CA LEU A 9 -5.72 -3.43 0.09
C LEU A 9 -4.53 -3.72 -0.83
N ARG A 10 -4.74 -3.57 -2.14
CA ARG A 10 -3.68 -3.63 -3.14
C ARG A 10 -3.49 -2.24 -3.72
N MET A 11 -2.26 -1.74 -3.61
CA MET A 11 -1.89 -0.40 -4.06
C MET A 11 -0.85 -0.57 -5.16
N VAL A 12 -1.08 0.08 -6.31
CA VAL A 12 -0.22 -0.03 -7.48
C VAL A 12 0.26 1.38 -7.82
N PHE A 13 1.58 1.56 -7.81
CA PHE A 13 2.23 2.83 -8.06
C PHE A 13 3.05 2.72 -9.35
N SER A 14 2.78 3.61 -10.28
CA SER A 14 3.62 3.80 -11.47
C SER A 14 4.78 4.73 -11.13
N THR A 15 6.00 4.22 -11.27
CA THR A 15 7.23 5.00 -11.10
C THR A 15 7.57 5.76 -12.39
N GLN A 16 8.33 6.87 -12.29
CA GLN A 16 8.77 7.65 -13.45
C GLN A 16 9.65 6.85 -14.43
N SER A 17 10.31 5.78 -13.97
CA SER A 17 11.08 4.87 -14.83
C SER A 17 10.21 3.91 -15.64
N GLY A 18 8.88 4.02 -15.56
CA GLY A 18 7.93 3.14 -16.23
C GLY A 18 7.74 1.78 -15.53
N SER A 19 8.35 1.57 -14.36
CA SER A 19 8.14 0.37 -13.55
C SER A 19 6.91 0.52 -12.66
N THR A 20 6.22 -0.59 -12.40
CA THR A 20 5.08 -0.61 -11.45
C THR A 20 5.51 -1.25 -10.14
N PHE A 21 5.25 -0.55 -9.04
CA PHE A 21 5.46 -1.07 -7.69
C PHE A 21 4.12 -1.42 -7.07
N SER A 22 3.93 -2.69 -6.70
CA SER A 22 2.68 -3.16 -6.10
C SER A 22 2.89 -3.53 -4.63
N ILE A 23 2.14 -2.89 -3.75
CA ILE A 23 2.10 -3.21 -2.31
C ILE A 23 0.78 -3.92 -2.01
N THR A 24 0.88 -5.10 -1.41
CA THR A 24 -0.28 -5.85 -0.93
C THR A 24 -0.30 -5.82 0.59
N LEU A 25 -1.31 -5.19 1.17
CA LEU A 25 -1.53 -5.14 2.60
C LEU A 25 -2.71 -6.06 2.96
N PRO A 26 -2.44 -7.26 3.51
CA PRO A 26 -3.49 -8.07 4.11
C PRO A 26 -3.99 -7.38 5.38
N THR A 27 -5.30 -7.41 5.62
CA THR A 27 -5.94 -6.79 6.80
C THR A 27 -5.59 -5.31 6.99
N PRO A 28 -5.94 -4.43 6.04
CA PRO A 28 -5.74 -3.00 6.22
C PRO A 28 -6.51 -2.55 7.46
N ARG A 29 -5.89 -1.68 8.26
CA ARG A 29 -6.58 -1.03 9.38
C ARG A 29 -7.75 -0.23 8.81
N GLU A 30 -8.89 -0.24 9.51
CA GLU A 30 -10.08 0.49 9.03
C GLU A 30 -9.84 2.00 8.94
N ASP A 31 -8.95 2.52 9.80
CA ASP A 31 -8.54 3.93 9.81
C ASP A 31 -7.34 4.23 8.89
N LEU A 32 -6.94 3.30 8.01
CA LEU A 32 -5.82 3.55 7.09
C LEU A 32 -6.18 4.68 6.13
N THR A 33 -5.43 5.78 6.21
CA THR A 33 -5.66 6.96 5.38
C THR A 33 -4.78 6.95 4.14
N ALA A 34 -5.23 7.64 3.08
CA ALA A 34 -4.43 7.82 1.86
C ALA A 34 -3.10 8.54 2.14
N ALA A 35 -3.07 9.46 3.12
CA ALA A 35 -1.87 10.18 3.50
C ALA A 35 -0.80 9.27 4.12
N GLU A 36 -1.19 8.32 4.98
CA GLU A 36 -0.25 7.33 5.54
C GLU A 36 0.33 6.41 4.47
N VAL A 37 -0.52 6.02 3.50
CA VAL A 37 -0.09 5.25 2.34
C VAL A 37 0.98 6.02 1.55
N GLU A 38 0.72 7.30 1.26
CA GLU A 38 1.64 8.19 0.54
C GLU A 38 2.99 8.31 1.25
N VAL A 39 3.00 8.55 2.56
CA VAL A 39 4.22 8.61 3.38
C VAL A 39 5.01 7.31 3.34
N VAL A 40 4.35 6.15 3.37
CA VAL A 40 5.02 4.84 3.28
C VAL A 40 5.68 4.66 1.92
N ILE A 41 5.04 5.11 0.83
CA ILE A 41 5.63 5.04 -0.51
C ILE A 41 6.82 5.97 -0.62
N GLU A 42 6.71 7.20 -0.15
CA GLU A 42 7.83 8.13 -0.11
C GLU A 42 9.02 7.54 0.66
N LEU A 43 8.76 6.89 1.80
CA LEU A 43 9.80 6.20 2.57
C LEU A 43 10.44 5.04 1.78
N ILE A 44 9.65 4.21 1.10
CA ILE A 44 10.14 3.08 0.29
C ILE A 44 10.99 3.58 -0.89
N LEU A 45 10.53 4.62 -1.58
CA LEU A 45 11.27 5.25 -2.67
C LEU A 45 12.55 5.93 -2.17
N SER A 46 12.49 6.59 -1.02
CA SER A 46 13.65 7.25 -0.40
C SER A 46 14.73 6.25 0.05
N ASN A 47 14.33 5.04 0.46
CA ASN A 47 15.25 3.98 0.89
C ASN A 47 15.86 3.16 -0.28
N THR A 48 15.49 3.46 -1.53
CA THR A 48 16.06 2.82 -2.73
C THR A 48 17.34 3.56 -3.22
N ARG A 49 18.15 4.07 -2.30
CA ARG A 49 19.43 4.73 -2.60
C ARG A 49 20.62 3.79 -2.44
#